data_AF-A0A1D1UQB7-F1
#
_entry.id   AF-A0A1D1UQB7-F1
#
_cell.length_a   1.000
_cell.length_b   1.000
_cell.length_c   1.000
_cell.angle_alpha   90.00
_cell.angle_beta   90.00
_cell.angle_gamma   90.00
#
_symmetry.space_group_name_H-M   'P 1'
#
loop_
_entity.id
_entity.type
_entity.pdbx_description
1 polymer ?
#
loop_
_entity_poly.entity_id
_entity_poly.type
_entity_poly.pdbx_seq_one_letter_code
_entity_poly.pdbx_strand_id
1 'polypeptide(L)'
;MIAARKENMTDGKHVFMSCGIQGVPAQDAVYWRADDGNDEMALQAFQSLLIISDGVVDWNGSTDFLQQINDLFAERYGWHVPLNETNNDGPIRTYEMFLIFSDVFRRTWENFGSMTIADFVMAFANHTYDLPTRSVYLDPVGTMIALVPVKRLNATTAFYDTVLRIHPKTGEMIVLTDSWFDMTFLPGDFPLCGDHGEKCFVTRSPDLFIAIVVVAVFVVLLLCVGFWAARRKYRKRLVEHLMIERSAIEETYGTKISRNWSYRNQEVELMKVTSSTEQNLFGNSRHPLYHIELQSILIAVSQLSHPNIATFYGLTFDRTEWYAVFEADVKGTLATVLSTNCDSIFFDFDIRMVFATSLIEGLYYIHHSPVHYHGHLTPEVCLMNNRYTLRITGVGTTRLQNPKKSNSHFQYQNKDVHELGAILQCICADIQEIPISYLDIISKCHATPAPSASIAKIRSEMDRMFPRQNNIVDLLLSRLGKHAQDLEETVHLRSEELGVEMGKVDLLLREMLPA
;
A
#
# COMPACT_ATOMS: atom_id res chain seq x y z
N MET A 1 9.76 47.23 43.11
CA MET A 1 9.08 46.08 43.76
C MET A 1 7.85 46.45 44.56
N ILE A 2 7.90 47.41 45.50
CA ILE A 2 6.70 47.80 46.28
C ILE A 2 5.50 48.20 45.38
N ALA A 3 5.75 48.96 44.31
CA ALA A 3 4.70 49.27 43.32
C ALA A 3 4.10 48.01 42.67
N ALA A 4 4.94 47.05 42.28
CA ALA A 4 4.48 45.77 41.73
C ALA A 4 3.63 44.97 42.72
N ARG A 5 3.93 45.04 44.03
CA ARG A 5 3.09 44.44 45.09
C ARG A 5 1.71 45.08 45.15
N LYS A 6 1.63 46.41 45.04
CA LYS A 6 0.34 47.14 45.02
C LYS A 6 -0.53 46.75 43.83
N GLU A 7 0.09 46.39 42.71
CA GLU A 7 -0.57 45.88 41.50
C GLU A 7 -0.75 44.35 41.49
N ASN A 8 -0.56 43.66 42.62
CA ASN A 8 -0.66 42.19 42.74
C ASN A 8 0.27 41.38 41.82
N MET A 9 1.38 41.97 41.36
CA MET A 9 2.31 41.30 40.45
C MET A 9 3.40 40.49 41.18
N THR A 10 3.35 40.36 42.51
CA THR A 10 4.36 39.61 43.29
C THR A 10 3.75 38.37 43.95
N ASP A 11 2.81 37.74 43.27
CA ASP A 11 2.01 36.59 43.72
C ASP A 11 2.64 35.24 43.29
N GLY A 12 3.84 35.26 42.75
CA GLY A 12 4.52 34.09 42.19
C GLY A 12 4.17 33.80 40.72
N LYS A 13 3.24 34.54 40.09
CA LYS A 13 2.97 34.38 38.65
C LYS A 13 3.88 35.24 37.77
N HIS A 14 4.47 36.28 38.35
CA HIS A 14 5.40 37.17 37.64
C HIS A 14 6.80 37.06 38.24
N VAL A 15 7.78 37.16 37.35
CA VAL A 15 9.20 37.19 37.69
C VAL A 15 9.74 38.56 37.31
N PHE A 16 10.42 39.20 38.25
CA PHE A 16 11.19 40.40 37.98
C PHE A 16 12.67 40.04 37.93
N MET A 17 13.42 40.70 37.07
CA MET A 17 14.88 40.52 36.97
C MET A 17 15.56 41.86 37.17
N SER A 18 16.65 41.86 37.94
CA SER A 18 17.55 43.00 38.09
C SER A 18 18.98 42.53 37.98
N CYS A 19 19.84 43.34 37.37
CA CYS A 19 21.29 43.15 37.47
C CYS A 19 21.77 43.84 38.73
N GLY A 20 22.42 43.11 39.62
CA GLY A 20 23.03 43.64 40.84
C GLY A 20 24.55 43.57 40.73
N ILE A 21 25.19 44.71 40.51
CA ILE A 21 26.65 44.79 40.64
C ILE A 21 26.92 44.83 42.15
N GLN A 22 27.65 43.87 42.72
CA GLN A 22 27.96 43.93 44.15
C GLN A 22 28.81 45.19 44.41
N GLY A 23 28.31 46.08 45.27
CA GLY A 23 29.09 47.24 45.70
C GLY A 23 30.17 46.80 46.67
N VAL A 24 31.42 47.18 46.41
CA VAL A 24 32.43 47.25 47.47
C VAL A 24 32.15 48.57 48.22
N PRO A 25 31.81 48.57 49.53
CA PRO A 25 31.94 47.50 50.52
C PRO A 25 30.59 46.87 50.94
N ALA A 26 30.44 45.56 50.71
CA ALA A 26 29.55 44.62 51.40
C ALA A 26 28.06 44.98 51.59
N GLN A 27 27.46 45.75 50.68
CA GLN A 27 26.00 45.83 50.57
C GLN A 27 25.58 45.27 49.22
N ASP A 28 24.62 44.33 49.25
CA ASP A 28 23.94 43.92 48.02
C ASP A 28 23.35 45.20 47.39
N ALA A 29 23.73 45.50 46.15
CA ALA A 29 23.25 46.72 45.47
C ALA A 29 21.73 46.77 45.32
N VAL A 30 21.07 45.63 45.55
CA VAL A 30 19.63 45.50 45.65
C VAL A 30 19.29 45.07 47.08
N TYR A 31 18.97 46.03 47.95
CA TYR A 31 18.51 45.78 49.31
C TYR A 31 17.00 45.95 49.41
N TRP A 32 16.37 45.12 50.23
CA TRP A 32 14.91 45.16 50.45
C TRP A 32 14.53 45.99 51.68
N ARG A 33 15.46 46.18 52.63
CA ARG A 33 15.24 46.90 53.90
C ARG A 33 15.78 48.32 53.82
N ALA A 34 14.92 49.30 54.07
CA ALA A 34 15.24 50.72 54.08
C ALA A 34 14.83 51.43 55.39
N ASP A 35 14.24 50.71 56.34
CA ASP A 35 13.74 51.22 57.62
C ASP A 35 12.75 52.39 57.44
N ASP A 36 11.97 52.34 56.35
CA ASP A 36 11.01 53.38 55.92
C ASP A 36 9.55 53.06 56.28
N GLY A 37 9.33 51.96 57.02
CA GLY A 37 8.01 51.46 57.41
C GLY A 37 7.33 50.57 56.37
N ASN A 38 7.93 50.37 55.20
CA ASN A 38 7.43 49.45 54.17
C ASN A 38 8.22 48.14 54.10
N ASP A 39 9.15 47.90 55.02
CA ASP A 39 10.10 46.78 54.96
C ASP A 39 9.42 45.40 54.90
N GLU A 40 8.31 45.20 55.62
CA GLU A 40 7.56 43.95 55.57
C GLU A 40 6.91 43.73 54.18
N MET A 41 6.36 44.79 53.59
CA MET A 41 5.82 44.76 52.24
C MET A 41 6.93 44.54 51.21
N ALA A 42 8.10 45.15 51.41
CA ALA A 42 9.27 44.95 50.58
C ALA A 42 9.80 43.51 50.67
N LEU A 43 9.91 42.94 51.88
CA LEU A 43 10.34 41.55 52.08
C LEU A 43 9.47 40.56 51.30
N GLN A 44 8.15 40.76 51.29
CA GLN A 44 7.24 39.92 50.50
C GLN A 44 7.36 40.18 49.00
N ALA A 45 7.46 41.45 48.58
CA ALA A 45 7.54 41.83 47.18
C ALA A 45 8.82 41.34 46.50
N PHE A 46 9.96 41.40 47.19
CA PHE A 46 11.27 41.04 46.66
C PHE A 46 11.46 39.52 46.45
N GLN A 47 10.57 38.67 46.99
CA GLN A 47 10.60 37.23 46.69
C GLN A 47 10.35 36.90 45.21
N SER A 48 9.70 37.82 44.46
CA SER A 48 9.50 37.69 43.01
C SER A 48 10.66 38.26 42.18
N LEU A 49 11.72 38.78 42.83
CA LEU A 49 12.87 39.38 42.16
C LEU A 49 14.03 38.37 42.08
N LEU A 50 14.53 38.14 40.87
CA LEU A 50 15.79 37.47 40.58
C LEU A 50 16.88 38.52 40.37
N ILE A 51 18.01 38.36 41.05
CA ILE A 51 19.16 39.26 40.96
C ILE A 51 20.29 38.54 40.26
N ILE A 52 20.64 38.99 39.05
CA ILE A 52 21.81 38.51 38.32
C ILE A 52 23.02 39.28 38.83
N SER A 53 23.95 38.60 39.50
CA SER A 53 25.16 39.20 40.05
C SER A 53 26.38 38.92 39.17
N ASP A 54 27.35 39.82 39.20
CA ASP A 54 28.63 39.77 38.49
C ASP A 54 29.53 38.57 38.84
N GLY A 55 29.16 37.74 39.83
CA GLY A 55 29.77 36.43 40.06
C GLY A 55 31.15 36.47 40.72
N VAL A 56 31.45 37.53 41.45
CA VAL A 56 32.84 37.85 41.79
C VAL A 56 33.31 37.22 43.12
N VAL A 57 32.50 37.11 44.18
CA VAL A 57 32.92 36.48 45.46
C VAL A 57 31.75 35.91 46.28
N ASP A 58 31.86 34.65 46.73
CA ASP A 58 31.11 34.16 47.90
C ASP A 58 31.92 34.51 49.16
N TRP A 59 31.49 35.56 49.86
CA TRP A 59 32.24 36.12 50.99
C TRP A 59 32.21 35.21 52.23
N ASN A 60 31.29 34.24 52.29
CA ASN A 60 31.03 33.43 53.48
C ASN A 60 32.23 32.58 53.93
N GLY A 61 33.16 32.25 53.02
CA GLY A 61 34.45 31.61 53.33
C GLY A 61 35.68 32.52 53.22
N SER A 62 35.50 33.76 52.75
CA SER A 62 36.60 34.70 52.48
C SER A 62 36.84 35.66 53.64
N THR A 63 35.87 35.84 54.53
CA THR A 63 35.94 36.75 55.69
C THR A 63 37.05 36.38 56.66
N ASP A 64 37.19 35.10 57.00
CA ASP A 64 38.20 34.64 57.95
C ASP A 64 39.61 34.77 57.38
N PHE A 65 39.77 34.51 56.07
CA PHE A 65 41.04 34.66 55.38
C PHE A 65 41.44 36.13 55.21
N LEU A 66 40.48 37.01 54.90
CA LEU A 66 40.71 38.46 54.87
C LEU A 66 41.08 39.00 56.24
N GLN A 67 40.42 38.53 57.29
CA GLN A 67 40.76 38.91 58.66
C GLN A 67 42.21 38.52 58.97
N GLN A 68 42.64 37.32 58.62
CA GLN A 68 44.03 36.90 58.77
C GLN A 68 45.01 37.78 57.99
N ILE A 69 44.70 38.16 56.74
CA ILE A 69 45.54 39.07 55.95
C ILE A 69 45.63 40.43 56.63
N ASN A 70 44.51 40.98 57.10
CA ASN A 70 44.46 42.28 57.77
C ASN A 70 45.23 42.26 59.10
N ASP A 71 45.10 41.19 59.88
CA ASP A 71 45.81 41.00 61.15
C ASP A 71 47.33 40.90 60.91
N LEU A 72 47.76 40.13 59.90
CA LEU A 72 49.18 40.05 59.49
C LEU A 72 49.73 41.39 59.00
N PHE A 73 48.92 42.16 58.27
CA PHE A 73 49.32 43.48 57.77
C PHE A 73 49.51 44.46 58.93
N ALA A 74 48.59 44.44 59.90
CA ALA A 74 48.69 45.23 61.12
C ALA A 74 49.91 44.86 61.95
N GLU A 75 50.18 43.56 62.14
CA GLU A 75 51.33 43.07 62.89
C GLU A 75 52.67 43.45 62.23
N ARG A 76 52.78 43.27 60.91
CA ARG A 76 54.06 43.44 60.19
C ARG A 76 54.38 44.88 59.84
N TYR A 77 53.38 45.70 59.55
CA TYR A 77 53.56 47.07 59.05
C TYR A 77 52.99 48.16 59.97
N GLY A 78 52.34 47.78 61.09
CA GLY A 78 51.78 48.73 62.05
C GLY A 78 50.58 49.53 61.51
N TRP A 79 49.94 49.05 60.44
CA TRP A 79 48.82 49.75 59.78
C TRP A 79 47.54 48.91 59.83
N HIS A 80 46.46 49.49 60.36
CA HIS A 80 45.15 48.85 60.41
C HIS A 80 44.29 49.31 59.22
N VAL A 81 43.73 48.34 58.50
CA VAL A 81 42.82 48.59 57.38
C VAL A 81 41.51 49.20 57.90
N PRO A 82 41.03 50.33 57.35
CA PRO A 82 39.74 50.91 57.71
C PRO A 82 38.57 49.94 57.53
N LEU A 83 37.56 49.96 58.41
CA LEU A 83 36.39 49.04 58.39
C LEU A 83 35.55 49.08 57.10
N ASN A 84 35.62 50.17 56.33
CA ASN A 84 34.98 50.30 55.02
C ASN A 84 35.83 49.72 53.88
N GLU A 85 37.08 49.34 54.14
CA GLU A 85 38.03 48.76 53.19
C GLU A 85 38.44 47.33 53.55
N THR A 86 37.96 46.80 54.68
CA THR A 86 38.26 45.44 55.16
C THR A 86 37.78 44.35 54.21
N ASN A 87 36.70 44.60 53.45
CA ASN A 87 36.15 43.69 52.45
C ASN A 87 36.62 44.07 51.04
N ASN A 88 37.91 43.86 50.78
CA ASN A 88 38.55 44.09 49.49
C ASN A 88 39.00 42.75 48.88
N ASP A 89 38.59 42.46 47.64
CA ASP A 89 38.94 41.21 46.97
C ASP A 89 40.34 41.23 46.33
N GLY A 90 40.92 42.42 46.15
CA GLY A 90 42.24 42.63 45.56
C GLY A 90 43.36 41.84 46.25
N PRO A 91 43.50 41.91 47.58
CA PRO A 91 44.48 41.12 48.33
C PRO A 91 44.31 39.60 48.14
N ILE A 92 43.06 39.10 48.19
CA ILE A 92 42.75 37.68 47.97
C ILE A 92 43.18 37.26 46.58
N ARG A 93 42.74 37.98 45.55
CA ARG A 93 43.06 37.68 44.14
C ARG A 93 44.57 37.68 43.90
N THR A 94 45.27 38.63 44.50
CA THR A 94 46.72 38.74 44.40
C THR A 94 47.38 37.51 45.00
N TYR A 95 47.01 37.14 46.22
CA TYR A 95 47.54 35.95 46.90
C TYR A 95 47.24 34.66 46.12
N GLU A 96 46.00 34.48 45.68
CA GLU A 96 45.56 33.34 44.88
C GLU A 96 46.33 33.24 43.57
N MET A 97 46.59 34.36 42.89
CA MET A 97 47.39 34.37 41.66
C MET A 97 48.83 33.89 41.91
N PHE A 98 49.43 34.23 43.05
CA PHE A 98 50.74 33.69 43.43
C PHE A 98 50.69 32.19 43.68
N LEU A 99 49.61 31.65 44.25
CA LEU A 99 49.45 30.21 44.41
C LEU A 99 49.33 29.50 43.07
N ILE A 100 48.51 30.01 42.15
CA ILE A 100 48.40 29.49 40.77
C ILE A 100 49.77 29.51 40.09
N PHE A 101 50.47 30.64 40.16
CA PHE A 101 51.80 30.78 39.56
C PHE A 101 52.79 29.77 40.16
N SER A 102 52.80 29.62 41.48
CA SER A 102 53.69 28.69 42.19
C SER A 102 53.40 27.25 41.81
N ASP A 103 52.13 26.88 41.66
CA ASP A 103 51.74 25.55 41.21
C ASP A 103 52.21 25.25 39.77
N VAL A 104 51.93 26.16 38.84
CA VAL A 104 52.36 26.02 37.44
C VAL A 104 53.88 25.95 37.37
N PHE A 105 54.58 26.85 38.06
CA PHE A 105 56.04 26.89 38.09
C PHE A 105 56.64 25.57 38.58
N ARG A 106 56.09 25.02 39.67
CA ARG A 106 56.47 23.71 40.21
C ARG A 106 56.24 22.58 39.20
N ARG A 107 55.11 22.59 38.48
CA ARG A 107 54.80 21.57 37.44
C ARG A 107 55.72 21.67 36.23
N THR A 108 56.13 22.87 35.85
CA THR A 108 56.99 23.10 34.68
C THR A 108 58.48 23.07 35.00
N TRP A 109 58.87 22.93 36.27
CA TRP A 109 60.24 23.15 36.74
C TRP A 109 61.30 22.36 35.98
N GLU A 110 61.05 21.07 35.70
CA GLU A 110 62.02 20.19 35.03
C GLU A 110 62.32 20.61 33.58
N ASN A 111 61.35 21.20 32.89
CA ASN A 111 61.46 21.61 31.49
C ASN A 111 61.56 23.14 31.33
N PHE A 112 61.60 23.90 32.43
CA PHE A 112 61.49 25.35 32.41
C PHE A 112 62.59 26.03 31.58
N GLY A 113 63.81 25.49 31.60
CA GLY A 113 64.96 26.05 30.86
C GLY A 113 64.89 25.87 29.34
N SER A 114 64.10 24.93 28.83
CA SER A 114 63.92 24.68 27.39
C SER A 114 62.54 25.09 26.86
N MET A 115 61.65 25.55 27.74
CA MET A 115 60.28 25.93 27.45
C MET A 115 60.21 27.33 26.80
N THR A 116 59.33 27.52 25.82
CA THR A 116 59.06 28.86 25.30
C THR A 116 58.11 29.63 26.23
N ILE A 117 58.06 30.97 26.09
CA ILE A 117 57.11 31.79 26.84
C ILE A 117 55.66 31.36 26.56
N ALA A 118 55.34 31.02 25.31
CA ALA A 118 54.02 30.55 24.92
C ALA A 118 53.65 29.23 25.62
N ASP A 119 54.58 28.28 25.67
CA ASP A 119 54.35 27.00 26.35
C ASP A 119 54.12 27.20 27.86
N PHE A 120 54.89 28.10 28.50
CA PHE A 120 54.71 28.41 29.91
C PHE A 120 53.35 29.06 30.20
N VAL A 121 52.91 30.00 29.35
CA VAL A 121 51.58 30.61 29.46
C VAL A 121 50.47 29.55 29.28
N MET A 122 50.63 28.64 28.30
CA MET A 122 49.67 27.56 28.08
C MET A 122 49.63 26.55 29.23
N ALA A 123 50.67 26.45 30.07
CA ALA A 123 50.67 25.58 31.24
C ALA A 123 49.69 26.04 32.34
N PHE A 124 49.24 27.31 32.29
CA PHE A 124 48.18 27.82 33.17
C PHE A 124 46.80 27.31 32.75
N ALA A 125 46.60 27.06 31.45
CA ALA A 125 45.32 26.76 30.84
C ALA A 125 44.86 25.30 31.07
N ASN A 126 43.57 25.06 30.85
CA ASN A 126 42.92 23.76 30.97
C ASN A 126 43.18 23.04 32.31
N HIS A 127 43.10 23.79 33.42
CA HIS A 127 43.37 23.25 34.74
C HIS A 127 42.48 23.90 35.81
N THR A 128 42.13 23.11 36.82
CA THR A 128 41.39 23.59 38.00
C THR A 128 42.36 23.79 39.15
N TYR A 129 42.38 24.98 39.72
CA TYR A 129 43.20 25.35 40.88
C TYR A 129 42.31 25.41 42.12
N ASP A 130 42.65 24.63 43.13
CA ASP A 130 42.01 24.68 44.45
C ASP A 130 42.71 25.73 45.31
N LEU A 131 42.05 26.86 45.51
CA LEU A 131 42.58 28.02 46.24
C LEU A 131 41.90 28.14 47.60
N PRO A 132 42.49 28.88 48.56
CA PRO A 132 41.97 28.97 49.92
C PRO A 132 40.52 29.46 50.02
N THR A 133 40.08 30.30 49.09
CA THR A 133 38.70 30.85 49.10
C THR A 133 37.76 30.18 48.11
N ARG A 134 38.27 29.50 47.07
CA ARG A 134 37.48 28.91 45.98
C ARG A 134 38.28 27.97 45.09
N SER A 135 37.60 27.14 44.31
CA SER A 135 38.20 26.44 43.17
C SER A 135 37.96 27.20 41.86
N VAL A 136 39.00 27.35 41.04
CA VAL A 136 38.94 28.12 39.78
C VAL A 136 39.43 27.26 38.61
N TYR A 137 38.59 27.10 37.58
CA TYR A 137 39.00 26.47 36.32
C TYR A 137 39.41 27.53 35.30
N LEU A 138 40.62 27.38 34.75
CA LEU A 138 41.08 28.09 33.57
C LEU A 138 40.84 27.23 32.34
N ASP A 139 40.14 27.76 31.36
CA ASP A 139 39.82 27.06 30.13
C ASP A 139 41.07 26.86 29.23
N PRO A 140 40.97 26.13 28.10
CA PRO A 140 42.12 25.89 27.23
C PRO A 140 42.79 27.14 26.63
N VAL A 141 42.17 28.31 26.74
CA VAL A 141 42.73 29.59 26.27
C VAL A 141 43.18 30.46 27.46
N GLY A 142 43.17 29.91 28.69
CA GLY A 142 43.57 30.60 29.91
C GLY A 142 42.53 31.58 30.45
N THR A 143 41.27 31.49 30.00
CA THR A 143 40.18 32.31 30.53
C THR A 143 39.63 31.70 31.82
N MET A 144 39.52 32.50 32.86
CA MET A 144 38.81 32.12 34.08
C MET A 144 37.29 32.13 33.83
N ILE A 145 36.64 30.97 34.00
CA ILE A 145 35.19 30.86 33.89
C ILE A 145 34.57 31.02 35.29
N ALA A 146 34.06 32.21 35.58
CA ALA A 146 33.23 32.45 36.76
C ALA A 146 31.76 32.26 36.37
N LEU A 147 31.07 31.32 37.03
CA LEU A 147 29.65 31.12 36.83
C LEU A 147 28.87 32.32 37.39
N VAL A 148 27.95 32.86 36.61
CA VAL A 148 27.14 34.02 36.98
C VAL A 148 26.03 33.57 37.93
N PRO A 149 26.04 33.94 39.21
CA PRO A 149 25.01 33.55 40.17
C PRO A 149 23.75 34.39 39.95
N VAL A 150 22.61 33.72 39.96
CA VAL A 150 21.29 34.34 40.09
C VAL A 150 20.81 34.10 41.50
N LYS A 151 20.58 35.19 42.22
CA LYS A 151 20.15 35.17 43.62
C LYS A 151 18.67 35.49 43.77
N ARG A 152 18.07 34.99 44.85
CA ARG A 152 16.68 35.24 45.24
C ARG A 152 16.58 35.44 46.75
N LEU A 153 15.68 36.33 47.17
CA LEU A 153 15.45 36.58 48.59
C LEU A 153 14.76 35.38 49.24
N ASN A 154 15.38 34.86 50.29
CA ASN A 154 14.77 33.88 51.17
C ASN A 154 14.02 34.60 52.28
N ALA A 155 12.70 34.42 52.33
CA ALA A 155 11.82 35.11 53.26
C ALA A 155 12.08 34.75 54.73
N THR A 156 12.58 33.54 54.98
CA THR A 156 12.83 33.01 56.32
C THR A 156 14.12 33.54 56.91
N THR A 157 15.19 33.56 56.11
CA THR A 157 16.50 34.05 56.53
C THR A 157 16.66 35.55 56.32
N ALA A 158 15.83 36.14 55.46
CA ALA A 158 15.88 37.52 54.99
C ALA A 158 17.17 37.89 54.23
N PHE A 159 17.90 36.89 53.74
CA PHE A 159 19.11 37.00 52.93
C PHE A 159 18.88 36.51 51.50
N TYR A 160 19.76 36.91 50.58
CA TYR A 160 19.73 36.45 49.19
C TYR A 160 20.53 35.16 49.01
N ASP A 161 19.84 34.08 48.64
CA ASP A 161 20.45 32.79 48.34
C ASP A 161 20.67 32.62 46.83
N THR A 162 21.74 31.92 46.43
CA THR A 162 21.97 31.60 45.01
C THR A 162 21.09 30.43 44.59
N VAL A 163 20.18 30.65 43.63
CA VAL A 163 19.22 29.63 43.16
C VAL A 163 19.64 29.01 41.82
N LEU A 164 20.41 29.75 41.01
CA LEU A 164 20.88 29.32 39.69
C LEU A 164 22.31 29.82 39.49
N ARG A 165 23.10 29.08 38.72
CA ARG A 165 24.39 29.54 38.18
C ARG A 165 24.39 29.40 36.67
N ILE A 166 24.71 30.48 35.96
CA ILE A 166 24.72 30.51 34.49
C ILE A 166 26.16 30.48 33.99
N HIS A 167 26.47 29.55 33.09
CA HIS A 167 27.75 29.49 32.44
C HIS A 167 27.84 30.61 31.37
N PRO A 168 28.77 31.57 31.47
CA PRO A 168 28.76 32.78 30.64
C PRO A 168 29.02 32.50 29.14
N LYS A 169 29.76 31.44 28.79
CA LYS A 169 30.02 31.07 27.38
C LYS A 169 28.95 30.17 26.74
N THR A 170 28.48 29.15 27.44
CA THR A 170 27.53 28.15 26.91
C THR A 170 26.06 28.51 27.16
N GLY A 171 25.79 29.40 28.13
CA GLY A 171 24.43 29.67 28.61
C GLY A 171 23.85 28.52 29.44
N GLU A 172 24.63 27.47 29.74
CA GLU A 172 24.18 26.34 30.54
C GLU A 172 23.81 26.81 31.95
N MET A 173 22.64 26.37 32.43
CA MET A 173 22.10 26.75 33.72
C MET A 173 22.22 25.58 34.70
N ILE A 174 22.95 25.80 35.80
CA ILE A 174 23.05 24.88 36.92
C ILE A 174 22.06 25.33 37.99
N VAL A 175 20.95 24.60 38.11
CA VAL A 175 19.89 24.87 39.09
C VAL A 175 20.33 24.32 40.45
N LEU A 176 20.44 25.19 41.45
CA LEU A 176 20.73 24.80 42.84
C LEU A 176 19.45 24.61 43.65
N THR A 177 18.39 25.34 43.30
CA THR A 177 17.05 25.19 43.89
C THR A 177 16.01 25.52 42.82
N ASP A 178 15.03 24.64 42.65
CA ASP A 178 13.97 24.75 41.67
C ASP A 178 12.65 25.26 42.24
N SER A 179 12.55 25.52 43.55
CA SER A 179 11.31 25.99 44.17
C SER A 179 10.99 27.46 43.85
N TRP A 180 9.72 27.71 43.53
CA TRP A 180 9.19 29.05 43.27
C TRP A 180 7.87 29.27 44.00
N PHE A 181 7.93 29.92 45.17
CA PHE A 181 6.78 30.05 46.07
C PHE A 181 6.26 28.65 46.43
N ASP A 182 4.99 28.34 46.14
CA ASP A 182 4.38 27.02 46.37
C ASP A 182 4.69 26.00 45.26
N MET A 183 5.38 26.41 44.19
CA MET A 183 5.74 25.52 43.08
C MET A 183 7.08 24.83 43.35
N THR A 184 7.18 23.57 42.92
CA THR A 184 8.41 22.77 42.98
C THR A 184 9.30 22.97 41.74
N PHE A 185 9.02 23.95 40.90
CA PHE A 185 9.78 24.25 39.68
C PHE A 185 9.78 25.76 39.42
N LEU A 186 10.84 26.24 38.74
CA LEU A 186 10.96 27.63 38.32
C LEU A 186 9.91 27.95 37.24
N PRO A 187 9.29 29.15 37.27
CA PRO A 187 8.27 29.52 36.30
C PRO A 187 8.86 29.55 34.89
N GLY A 188 8.08 29.07 33.92
CA GLY A 188 8.43 29.13 32.50
C GLY A 188 8.43 30.55 31.94
N ASP A 189 9.00 30.70 30.75
CA ASP A 189 9.02 31.94 29.98
C ASP A 189 7.63 32.42 29.54
N PHE A 190 6.66 31.50 29.44
CA PHE A 190 5.25 31.79 29.17
C PHE A 190 4.32 31.07 30.17
N PRO A 191 3.19 31.69 30.56
CA PRO A 191 2.18 31.01 31.37
C PRO A 191 1.56 29.84 30.60
N LEU A 192 1.38 28.70 31.28
CA LEU A 192 0.87 27.46 30.70
C LEU A 192 -0.48 27.63 29.97
N CYS A 193 -1.35 28.48 30.50
CA CYS A 193 -2.67 28.77 29.92
C CYS A 193 -2.70 29.93 28.91
N GLY A 194 -1.58 30.56 28.60
CA GLY A 194 -1.58 31.84 27.88
C GLY A 194 -2.00 33.02 28.75
N ASP A 195 -1.79 34.24 28.27
CA ASP A 195 -1.96 35.47 29.07
C ASP A 195 -3.43 35.76 29.41
N HIS A 196 -4.35 35.24 28.59
CA HIS A 196 -5.80 35.39 28.72
C HIS A 196 -6.54 34.06 28.82
N GLY A 197 -5.83 32.95 29.07
CA GLY A 197 -6.42 31.61 29.15
C GLY A 197 -6.68 30.95 27.79
N GLU A 198 -6.21 31.53 26.69
CA GLU A 198 -6.46 31.11 25.32
C GLU A 198 -5.86 29.74 24.95
N LYS A 199 -4.79 29.32 25.65
CA LYS A 199 -4.17 28.01 25.44
C LYS A 199 -4.79 26.92 26.31
N CYS A 200 -5.51 27.31 27.36
CA CYS A 200 -6.31 26.38 28.14
C CYS A 200 -7.63 26.14 27.41
N PHE A 201 -7.58 25.21 26.44
CA PHE A 201 -8.77 24.64 25.82
C PHE A 201 -9.61 23.98 26.92
N VAL A 202 -10.69 24.64 27.32
CA VAL A 202 -11.81 23.97 27.97
C VAL A 202 -12.19 22.83 27.06
N THR A 203 -12.05 21.59 27.54
CA THR A 203 -12.53 20.41 26.85
C THR A 203 -14.01 20.61 26.55
N ARG A 204 -14.31 21.00 25.31
CA ARG A 204 -15.65 20.94 24.76
C ARG A 204 -16.06 19.48 24.89
N SER A 205 -17.05 19.23 25.76
CA SER A 205 -17.48 17.95 26.31
C SER A 205 -17.15 16.73 25.42
N PRO A 206 -16.49 15.68 25.95
CA PRO A 206 -16.21 14.44 25.21
C PRO A 206 -17.46 13.85 24.52
N ASP A 207 -18.65 14.16 25.03
CA ASP A 207 -19.95 13.81 24.48
C ASP A 207 -20.17 14.27 23.03
N LEU A 208 -19.68 15.47 22.66
CA LEU A 208 -19.87 16.00 21.29
C LEU A 208 -19.01 15.23 20.28
N PHE A 209 -17.78 14.89 20.66
CA PHE A 209 -16.89 14.09 19.82
C PHE A 209 -17.44 12.67 19.62
N ILE A 210 -17.92 12.04 20.69
CA ILE A 210 -18.57 10.71 20.64
C ILE A 210 -19.80 10.76 19.74
N ALA A 211 -20.65 11.79 19.87
CA ALA A 211 -21.85 11.95 19.04
C ALA A 211 -21.51 12.06 17.53
N ILE A 212 -20.47 12.82 17.16
CA ILE A 212 -20.02 12.95 15.76
C ILE A 212 -19.56 11.60 15.20
N VAL A 213 -18.77 10.84 15.96
CA VAL A 213 -18.29 9.52 15.55
C VAL A 213 -19.45 8.54 15.37
N VAL A 214 -20.41 8.52 16.29
CA VAL A 214 -21.60 7.65 16.20
C VAL A 214 -22.43 7.98 14.96
N VAL A 215 -22.66 9.27 14.68
CA VAL A 215 -23.38 9.70 13.47
C VAL A 215 -22.63 9.30 12.21
N ALA A 216 -21.30 9.48 12.16
CA ALA A 216 -20.49 9.09 11.01
C ALA A 216 -20.58 7.57 10.74
N VAL A 217 -20.49 6.75 11.80
CA VAL A 217 -20.65 5.28 11.68
C VAL A 217 -22.04 4.92 11.18
N PHE A 218 -23.09 5.58 11.69
CA PHE A 218 -24.45 5.33 11.25
C PHE A 218 -24.66 5.70 9.77
N VAL A 219 -24.11 6.82 9.32
CA VAL A 219 -24.15 7.23 7.91
C VAL A 219 -23.44 6.20 7.01
N VAL A 220 -22.25 5.72 7.41
CA VAL A 220 -21.53 4.68 6.67
C VAL A 220 -22.35 3.38 6.60
N LEU A 221 -22.96 2.96 7.70
CA LEU A 221 -23.83 1.78 7.73
C LEU A 221 -25.04 1.94 6.78
N LEU A 222 -25.69 3.10 6.78
CA LEU A 222 -26.79 3.40 5.88
C LEU A 222 -26.36 3.35 4.41
N LEU A 223 -25.19 3.90 4.08
CA LEU A 223 -24.64 3.83 2.72
C LEU A 223 -24.34 2.39 2.31
N CYS A 224 -23.75 1.57 3.21
CA CYS A 224 -23.49 0.16 2.97
C CYS A 224 -24.78 -0.64 2.74
N VAL A 225 -25.81 -0.42 3.57
CA VAL A 225 -27.13 -1.07 3.42
C VAL A 225 -27.82 -0.62 2.14
N GLY A 226 -27.77 0.69 1.83
CA GLY A 226 -28.31 1.25 0.59
C GLY A 226 -27.64 0.65 -0.64
N PHE A 227 -26.30 0.58 -0.65
CA PHE A 227 -25.53 -0.07 -1.72
C PHE A 227 -25.86 -1.56 -1.86
N TRP A 228 -25.94 -2.28 -0.74
CA TRP A 228 -26.31 -3.70 -0.74
C TRP A 228 -27.73 -3.92 -1.31
N ALA A 229 -28.70 -3.11 -0.91
CA ALA A 229 -30.07 -3.17 -1.40
C ALA A 229 -30.16 -2.81 -2.89
N ALA A 230 -29.45 -1.76 -3.32
CA ALA A 230 -29.37 -1.36 -4.72
C ALA A 230 -28.75 -2.46 -5.59
N ARG A 231 -27.62 -3.05 -5.16
CA ARG A 231 -26.96 -4.17 -5.83
C ARG A 231 -27.87 -5.40 -5.91
N ARG A 232 -28.60 -5.71 -4.85
CA ARG A 232 -29.57 -6.82 -4.82
C ARG A 232 -30.72 -6.58 -5.79
N LYS A 233 -31.24 -5.34 -5.87
CA LYS A 233 -32.30 -4.96 -6.82
C LYS A 233 -31.81 -5.02 -8.26
N TYR A 234 -30.61 -4.51 -8.54
CA TYR A 234 -29.99 -4.56 -9.88
C TYR A 234 -29.81 -6.00 -10.37
N ARG A 235 -29.25 -6.88 -9.53
CA ARG A 235 -29.06 -8.31 -9.86
C ARG A 235 -30.38 -9.02 -10.17
N LYS A 236 -31.43 -8.76 -9.38
CA LYS A 236 -32.75 -9.35 -9.64
C LYS A 236 -33.28 -8.96 -11.02
N ARG A 237 -33.22 -7.68 -11.39
CA ARG A 237 -33.66 -7.20 -12.71
C ARG A 237 -32.89 -7.86 -13.85
N LEU A 238 -31.57 -8.01 -13.69
CA LEU A 238 -30.73 -8.63 -14.72
C LEU A 238 -31.11 -10.08 -14.98
N VAL A 239 -31.42 -10.84 -13.92
CA VAL A 239 -31.80 -12.26 -14.03
C VAL A 239 -33.26 -12.43 -14.45
N GLU A 240 -34.14 -11.49 -14.14
CA GLU A 240 -35.56 -11.51 -14.53
C GLU A 240 -35.72 -11.52 -16.06
N HIS A 241 -34.87 -10.77 -16.80
CA HIS A 241 -34.85 -10.82 -18.27
C HIS A 241 -34.36 -12.15 -18.86
N LEU A 242 -33.69 -13.00 -18.06
CA LEU A 242 -33.27 -14.34 -18.47
C LEU A 242 -34.36 -15.38 -18.21
N MET A 243 -35.50 -15.00 -17.65
CA MET A 243 -36.64 -15.90 -17.45
C MET A 243 -37.52 -15.84 -18.69
N ILE A 244 -37.54 -16.94 -19.45
CA ILE A 244 -38.33 -17.09 -20.67
C ILE A 244 -39.65 -17.74 -20.27
N GLU A 245 -40.76 -17.09 -20.65
CA GLU A 245 -42.08 -17.65 -20.45
C GLU A 245 -42.25 -18.90 -21.32
N ARG A 246 -42.83 -19.98 -20.77
CA ARG A 246 -43.00 -21.24 -21.50
C ARG A 246 -43.79 -21.08 -22.80
N SER A 247 -44.75 -20.17 -22.82
CA SER A 247 -45.58 -19.83 -23.99
C SER A 247 -44.79 -19.21 -25.14
N ALA A 248 -43.64 -18.58 -24.85
CA ALA A 248 -42.77 -17.99 -25.87
C ALA A 248 -41.89 -19.03 -26.59
N ILE A 249 -41.88 -20.28 -26.12
CA ILE A 249 -41.16 -21.39 -26.75
C ILE A 249 -42.16 -22.23 -27.54
N GLU A 250 -42.06 -22.16 -28.86
CA GLU A 250 -42.93 -22.85 -29.79
C GLU A 250 -42.35 -24.23 -30.14
N GLU A 251 -43.20 -25.25 -30.21
CA GLU A 251 -42.79 -26.59 -30.68
C GLU A 251 -42.86 -26.60 -32.22
N THR A 252 -41.74 -26.88 -32.87
CA THR A 252 -41.64 -26.94 -34.32
C THR A 252 -41.68 -28.40 -34.77
N TYR A 253 -42.63 -28.74 -35.66
CA TYR A 253 -42.71 -30.09 -36.23
C TYR A 253 -41.69 -30.27 -37.36
N GLY A 254 -40.52 -30.80 -37.03
CA GLY A 254 -39.54 -31.28 -38.02
C GLY A 254 -39.93 -32.64 -38.61
N THR A 255 -39.60 -32.89 -39.88
CA THR A 255 -40.00 -34.11 -40.63
C THR A 255 -39.28 -35.41 -40.23
N LYS A 256 -38.46 -35.46 -39.17
CA LYS A 256 -37.84 -36.71 -38.67
C LYS A 256 -37.48 -36.60 -37.18
N ILE A 257 -38.13 -37.42 -36.36
CA ILE A 257 -37.71 -38.02 -35.05
C ILE A 257 -37.24 -37.08 -33.90
N SER A 258 -36.92 -35.80 -34.13
CA SER A 258 -36.52 -34.85 -33.07
C SER A 258 -37.58 -33.76 -32.87
N ARG A 259 -37.95 -33.50 -31.60
CA ARG A 259 -38.71 -32.30 -31.22
C ARG A 259 -37.79 -31.10 -31.32
N ASN A 260 -38.05 -30.21 -32.27
CA ASN A 260 -37.31 -28.96 -32.39
C ASN A 260 -38.10 -27.85 -31.68
N TRP A 261 -37.40 -26.95 -31.02
CA TRP A 261 -38.01 -25.82 -30.32
C TRP A 261 -37.62 -24.53 -31.02
N SER A 262 -38.49 -23.53 -30.99
CA SER A 262 -38.24 -22.20 -31.52
C SER A 262 -38.43 -21.15 -30.42
N TYR A 263 -37.53 -20.17 -30.39
CA TYR A 263 -37.65 -18.97 -29.56
C TYR A 263 -37.20 -17.76 -30.37
N ARG A 264 -38.04 -16.72 -30.47
CA ARG A 264 -37.78 -15.50 -31.27
C ARG A 264 -37.37 -15.80 -32.72
N ASN A 265 -38.03 -16.76 -33.36
CA ASN A 265 -37.74 -17.23 -34.73
C ASN A 265 -36.34 -17.85 -34.91
N GLN A 266 -35.74 -18.35 -33.84
CA GLN A 266 -34.48 -19.09 -33.85
C GLN A 266 -34.70 -20.48 -33.28
N GLU A 267 -34.08 -21.50 -33.88
CA GLU A 267 -34.09 -22.85 -33.32
C GLU A 267 -33.30 -22.86 -32.00
N VAL A 268 -33.87 -23.52 -30.99
CA VAL A 268 -33.29 -23.61 -29.66
C VAL A 268 -33.29 -25.03 -29.14
N GLU A 269 -32.30 -25.31 -28.30
CA GLU A 269 -32.15 -26.57 -27.58
C GLU A 269 -32.52 -26.36 -26.11
N LEU A 270 -33.33 -27.28 -25.56
CA LEU A 270 -33.76 -27.26 -24.17
C LEU A 270 -32.95 -28.28 -23.37
N MET A 271 -32.05 -27.78 -22.53
CA MET A 271 -31.23 -28.61 -21.66
C MET A 271 -31.79 -28.63 -20.25
N LYS A 272 -32.14 -29.82 -19.77
CA LYS A 272 -32.70 -29.99 -18.43
C LYS A 272 -31.69 -29.59 -17.34
N VAL A 273 -32.06 -28.65 -16.48
CA VAL A 273 -31.25 -28.23 -15.33
C VAL A 273 -31.83 -28.66 -13.98
N THR A 274 -33.05 -29.21 -13.95
CA THR A 274 -33.58 -29.87 -12.77
C THR A 274 -32.99 -31.30 -12.65
N SER A 275 -32.35 -31.59 -11.52
CA SER A 275 -31.83 -32.91 -11.15
C SER A 275 -32.56 -33.51 -9.94
N SER A 276 -32.55 -34.83 -9.81
CA SER A 276 -33.03 -35.55 -8.61
C SER A 276 -32.05 -35.51 -7.43
N THR A 277 -30.94 -34.79 -7.56
CA THR A 277 -29.91 -34.69 -6.52
C THR A 277 -30.44 -33.87 -5.33
N GLU A 278 -30.11 -34.29 -4.10
CA GLU A 278 -30.48 -33.58 -2.85
C GLU A 278 -29.99 -32.11 -2.82
N GLN A 279 -29.10 -31.74 -3.73
CA GLN A 279 -28.46 -30.43 -3.83
C GLN A 279 -29.14 -29.50 -4.85
N ASN A 280 -30.17 -29.97 -5.55
CA ASN A 280 -30.89 -29.18 -6.53
C ASN A 280 -31.67 -28.02 -5.86
N LEU A 281 -31.34 -26.78 -6.21
CA LEU A 281 -32.03 -25.58 -5.71
C LEU A 281 -33.36 -25.27 -6.46
N PHE A 282 -33.64 -25.97 -7.57
CA PHE A 282 -34.87 -25.87 -8.35
C PHE A 282 -36.03 -26.74 -7.82
N GLY A 283 -35.97 -27.19 -6.55
CA GLY A 283 -37.02 -28.05 -5.96
C GLY A 283 -38.41 -27.40 -5.91
N ASN A 284 -39.46 -28.21 -6.17
CA ASN A 284 -40.90 -27.90 -6.11
C ASN A 284 -41.25 -26.43 -6.40
N SER A 285 -40.84 -25.92 -7.56
CA SER A 285 -41.24 -24.60 -8.08
C SER A 285 -40.59 -23.38 -7.41
N ARG A 286 -39.48 -23.52 -6.68
CA ARG A 286 -38.73 -22.35 -6.18
C ARG A 286 -38.07 -21.60 -7.33
N HIS A 287 -38.44 -20.34 -7.50
CA HIS A 287 -37.97 -19.51 -8.60
C HIS A 287 -36.46 -19.17 -8.46
N PRO A 288 -35.65 -19.26 -9.53
CA PRO A 288 -34.19 -19.01 -9.49
C PRO A 288 -33.80 -17.64 -8.94
N LEU A 289 -34.70 -16.66 -9.09
CA LEU A 289 -34.56 -15.30 -8.53
C LEU A 289 -34.43 -15.24 -7.00
N TYR A 290 -34.74 -16.31 -6.26
CA TYR A 290 -34.57 -16.31 -4.80
C TYR A 290 -33.19 -16.77 -4.34
N HIS A 291 -32.42 -17.42 -5.21
CA HIS A 291 -31.12 -18.00 -4.86
C HIS A 291 -29.97 -17.20 -5.47
N ILE A 292 -29.16 -16.54 -4.62
CA ILE A 292 -28.02 -15.71 -5.07
C ILE A 292 -26.95 -16.49 -5.83
N GLU A 293 -26.79 -17.77 -5.52
CA GLU A 293 -25.89 -18.71 -6.19
C GLU A 293 -26.33 -18.93 -7.65
N LEU A 294 -27.61 -19.27 -7.87
CA LEU A 294 -28.19 -19.44 -9.22
C LEU A 294 -28.14 -18.13 -10.01
N GLN A 295 -28.48 -17.00 -9.40
CA GLN A 295 -28.37 -15.69 -10.05
C GLN A 295 -26.95 -15.42 -10.56
N SER A 296 -25.94 -15.74 -9.77
CA SER A 296 -24.55 -15.48 -10.13
C SER A 296 -24.09 -16.36 -11.31
N ILE A 297 -24.53 -17.63 -11.33
CA ILE A 297 -24.26 -18.54 -12.45
C ILE A 297 -24.99 -18.08 -13.72
N LEU A 298 -26.27 -17.71 -13.63
CA LEU A 298 -27.06 -17.24 -14.76
C LEU A 298 -26.47 -15.98 -15.40
N ILE A 299 -26.06 -15.01 -14.58
CA ILE A 299 -25.38 -13.80 -15.06
C ILE A 299 -24.08 -14.19 -15.78
N ALA A 300 -23.27 -15.07 -15.18
CA ALA A 300 -22.01 -15.52 -15.77
C ALA A 300 -22.21 -16.21 -17.13
N VAL A 301 -23.17 -17.14 -17.23
CA VAL A 301 -23.46 -17.86 -18.48
C VAL A 301 -24.04 -16.92 -19.54
N SER A 302 -24.93 -15.99 -19.17
CA SER A 302 -25.53 -15.02 -20.10
C SER A 302 -24.54 -14.02 -20.70
N GLN A 303 -23.36 -13.87 -20.10
CA GLN A 303 -22.30 -12.96 -20.56
C GLN A 303 -21.25 -13.68 -21.42
N LEU A 304 -21.35 -14.99 -21.59
CA LEU A 304 -20.44 -15.74 -22.46
C LEU A 304 -20.72 -15.36 -23.91
N SER A 305 -19.67 -14.96 -24.63
CA SER A 305 -19.74 -14.63 -26.04
C SER A 305 -18.46 -15.09 -26.72
N HIS A 306 -18.55 -16.18 -27.47
CA HIS A 306 -17.42 -16.76 -28.19
C HIS A 306 -17.92 -17.50 -29.44
N PRO A 307 -17.19 -17.46 -30.58
CA PRO A 307 -17.63 -18.14 -31.82
C PRO A 307 -17.89 -19.65 -31.66
N ASN A 308 -17.13 -20.30 -30.77
CA ASN A 308 -17.21 -21.74 -30.48
C ASN A 308 -18.04 -22.09 -29.23
N ILE A 309 -18.94 -21.21 -28.78
CA ILE A 309 -19.87 -21.48 -27.68
C ILE A 309 -21.28 -21.12 -28.14
N ALA A 310 -22.24 -22.00 -27.88
CA ALA A 310 -23.64 -21.74 -28.22
C ALA A 310 -24.21 -20.66 -27.30
N THR A 311 -24.99 -19.76 -27.88
CA THR A 311 -25.57 -18.63 -27.14
C THR A 311 -26.59 -19.13 -26.11
N PHE A 312 -26.48 -18.67 -24.87
CA PHE A 312 -27.49 -18.91 -23.83
C PHE A 312 -28.56 -17.82 -23.85
N TYR A 313 -29.83 -18.20 -23.99
CA TYR A 313 -30.94 -17.24 -24.02
C TYR A 313 -31.61 -17.03 -22.66
N GLY A 314 -31.62 -18.06 -21.80
CA GLY A 314 -32.31 -17.97 -20.52
C GLY A 314 -32.77 -19.30 -19.96
N LEU A 315 -33.62 -19.24 -18.95
CA LEU A 315 -34.29 -20.39 -18.36
C LEU A 315 -35.79 -20.35 -18.66
N THR A 316 -36.36 -21.51 -18.96
CA THR A 316 -37.82 -21.72 -18.99
C THR A 316 -38.22 -22.74 -17.94
N PHE A 317 -39.42 -22.59 -17.40
CA PHE A 317 -40.04 -23.57 -16.51
C PHE A 317 -41.18 -24.27 -17.25
N ASP A 318 -41.11 -25.59 -17.34
CA ASP A 318 -42.19 -26.41 -17.91
C ASP A 318 -42.69 -27.41 -16.87
N ARG A 319 -43.92 -27.18 -16.39
CA ARG A 319 -44.67 -27.97 -15.39
C ARG A 319 -43.94 -28.19 -14.05
N THR A 320 -42.90 -29.01 -14.03
CA THR A 320 -42.13 -29.39 -12.84
C THR A 320 -40.63 -29.18 -13.02
N GLU A 321 -40.16 -28.97 -14.25
CA GLU A 321 -38.74 -28.96 -14.57
C GLU A 321 -38.31 -27.61 -15.15
N TRP A 322 -37.08 -27.23 -14.85
CA TRP A 322 -36.42 -26.08 -15.44
C TRP A 322 -35.50 -26.54 -16.57
N TYR A 323 -35.52 -25.78 -17.67
CA TYR A 323 -34.67 -25.98 -18.83
C TYR A 323 -33.86 -24.73 -19.12
N ALA A 324 -32.57 -24.91 -19.38
CA ALA A 324 -31.73 -23.90 -19.99
C ALA A 324 -31.96 -23.89 -21.49
N VAL A 325 -32.19 -22.70 -22.05
CA VAL A 325 -32.48 -22.49 -23.46
C VAL A 325 -31.20 -22.01 -24.13
N PHE A 326 -30.66 -22.83 -25.03
CA PHE A 326 -29.49 -22.51 -25.85
C PHE A 326 -29.85 -22.40 -27.32
N GLU A 327 -29.04 -21.70 -28.08
CA GLU A 327 -29.03 -21.76 -29.54
C GLU A 327 -28.87 -23.22 -30.01
N ALA A 328 -29.76 -23.69 -30.88
CA ALA A 328 -29.59 -24.95 -31.58
C ALA A 328 -28.97 -24.69 -32.95
N ASP A 329 -28.19 -25.65 -33.44
CA ASP A 329 -27.59 -25.58 -34.76
C ASP A 329 -28.20 -26.61 -35.72
N VAL A 330 -28.32 -26.20 -36.98
CA VAL A 330 -29.09 -26.89 -38.03
C VAL A 330 -28.44 -28.18 -38.54
N LYS A 331 -27.11 -28.33 -38.45
CA LYS A 331 -26.40 -29.54 -38.93
C LYS A 331 -26.34 -30.67 -37.90
N GLY A 332 -26.84 -30.43 -36.70
CA GLY A 332 -26.82 -31.40 -35.59
C GLY A 332 -25.51 -31.38 -34.82
N THR A 333 -25.23 -32.49 -34.14
CA THR A 333 -24.05 -32.65 -33.28
C THR A 333 -22.83 -33.11 -34.07
N LEU A 334 -21.64 -32.89 -33.52
CA LEU A 334 -20.39 -33.40 -34.09
C LEU A 334 -20.45 -34.92 -34.30
N ALA A 335 -21.05 -35.66 -33.37
CA ALA A 335 -21.24 -37.11 -33.53
C ALA A 335 -22.08 -37.46 -34.77
N THR A 336 -23.15 -36.70 -35.04
CA THR A 336 -23.98 -36.92 -36.24
C THR A 336 -23.24 -36.56 -37.52
N VAL A 337 -22.45 -35.47 -37.52
CA VAL A 337 -21.66 -35.05 -38.69
C VAL A 337 -20.54 -36.04 -39.00
N LEU A 338 -19.88 -36.58 -37.98
CA LEU A 338 -18.82 -37.58 -38.16
C LEU A 338 -19.36 -38.95 -38.59
N SER A 339 -20.56 -39.34 -38.14
CA SER A 339 -21.17 -40.65 -38.47
C SER A 339 -21.94 -40.65 -39.79
N THR A 340 -22.36 -39.48 -40.30
CA THR A 340 -23.08 -39.38 -41.57
C THR A 340 -22.09 -39.52 -42.71
N ASN A 341 -22.00 -40.75 -43.24
CA ASN A 341 -21.07 -41.23 -44.27
C ASN A 341 -21.25 -40.62 -45.69
N CYS A 342 -21.74 -39.38 -45.82
CA CYS A 342 -22.29 -38.89 -47.08
C CYS A 342 -21.41 -37.89 -47.87
N ASP A 343 -20.47 -37.18 -47.23
CA ASP A 343 -19.62 -36.20 -47.94
C ASP A 343 -18.13 -36.53 -47.77
N SER A 344 -17.44 -36.82 -48.89
CA SER A 344 -16.01 -37.15 -48.93
C SER A 344 -15.10 -36.06 -48.33
N ILE A 345 -15.60 -34.82 -48.29
CA ILE A 345 -14.90 -33.64 -47.77
C ILE A 345 -14.59 -33.78 -46.27
N PHE A 346 -15.44 -34.42 -45.47
CA PHE A 346 -15.20 -34.56 -44.02
C PHE A 346 -14.19 -35.66 -43.68
N PHE A 347 -13.62 -36.39 -44.65
CA PHE A 347 -12.45 -37.24 -44.44
C PHE A 347 -11.12 -36.49 -44.51
N ASP A 348 -11.15 -35.23 -44.93
CA ASP A 348 -9.96 -34.38 -44.98
C ASP A 348 -9.47 -34.07 -43.56
N PHE A 349 -8.21 -34.39 -43.32
CA PHE A 349 -7.55 -34.20 -42.03
C PHE A 349 -7.54 -32.73 -41.60
N ASP A 350 -7.28 -31.78 -42.51
CA ASP A 350 -7.22 -30.36 -42.16
C ASP A 350 -8.60 -29.82 -41.75
N ILE A 351 -9.67 -30.31 -42.39
CA ILE A 351 -11.05 -29.96 -42.03
C ILE A 351 -11.37 -30.47 -40.62
N ARG A 352 -10.97 -31.69 -40.29
CA ARG A 352 -11.11 -32.26 -38.95
C ARG A 352 -10.29 -31.50 -37.91
N MET A 353 -9.13 -30.94 -38.29
CA MET A 353 -8.35 -30.05 -37.41
C MET A 353 -9.06 -28.73 -37.13
N VAL A 354 -9.86 -28.18 -38.05
CA VAL A 354 -10.69 -27.00 -37.77
C VAL A 354 -11.71 -27.29 -36.66
N PHE A 355 -12.30 -28.49 -36.62
CA PHE A 355 -13.18 -28.91 -35.52
C PHE A 355 -12.42 -29.07 -34.20
N ALA A 356 -11.25 -29.73 -34.23
CA ALA A 356 -10.41 -29.91 -33.06
C ALA A 356 -9.98 -28.57 -32.44
N THR A 357 -9.49 -27.64 -33.26
CA THR A 357 -9.06 -26.31 -32.81
C THR A 357 -10.23 -25.51 -32.27
N SER A 358 -11.39 -25.54 -32.94
CA SER A 358 -12.62 -24.89 -32.47
C SER A 358 -13.06 -25.39 -31.09
N LEU A 359 -13.00 -26.71 -30.87
CA LEU A 359 -13.32 -27.34 -29.59
C LEU A 359 -12.36 -26.91 -28.48
N ILE A 360 -11.06 -26.88 -28.77
CA ILE A 360 -10.01 -26.46 -27.82
C ILE A 360 -10.18 -24.98 -27.46
N GLU A 361 -10.43 -24.11 -28.43
CA GLU A 361 -10.65 -22.67 -28.19
C GLU A 361 -11.92 -22.43 -27.36
N GLY A 362 -13.02 -23.12 -27.69
CA GLY A 362 -14.25 -23.07 -26.90
C GLY A 362 -14.03 -23.51 -25.45
N LEU A 363 -13.35 -24.64 -25.24
CA LEU A 363 -13.08 -25.15 -23.90
C LEU A 363 -12.11 -24.28 -23.12
N TYR A 364 -11.06 -23.77 -23.78
CA TYR A 364 -10.13 -22.81 -23.20
C TYR A 364 -10.86 -21.57 -22.69
N TYR A 365 -11.77 -21.01 -23.49
CA TYR A 365 -12.58 -19.87 -23.09
C TYR A 365 -13.46 -20.18 -21.88
N ILE A 366 -14.14 -21.34 -21.86
CA ILE A 366 -14.97 -21.77 -20.72
C ILE A 366 -14.14 -21.83 -19.44
N HIS A 367 -12.93 -22.43 -19.50
CA HIS A 367 -12.05 -22.59 -18.34
C HIS A 367 -11.54 -21.27 -17.75
N HIS A 368 -11.41 -20.23 -18.59
CA HIS A 368 -11.00 -18.88 -18.19
C HIS A 368 -12.19 -17.94 -17.92
N SER A 369 -13.42 -18.37 -18.17
CA SER A 369 -14.62 -17.61 -17.87
C SER A 369 -15.03 -17.71 -16.39
N PRO A 370 -15.93 -16.84 -15.89
CA PRO A 370 -16.51 -16.97 -14.55
C PRO A 370 -17.33 -18.25 -14.32
N VAL A 371 -17.61 -19.03 -15.37
CA VAL A 371 -18.25 -20.35 -15.27
C VAL A 371 -17.24 -21.44 -14.85
N HIS A 372 -15.95 -21.26 -15.18
CA HIS A 372 -14.80 -22.12 -14.88
C HIS A 372 -14.73 -23.50 -15.54
N TYR A 373 -15.84 -24.16 -15.84
CA TYR A 373 -15.84 -25.50 -16.44
C TYR A 373 -17.16 -25.79 -17.16
N HIS A 374 -17.14 -26.80 -18.02
CA HIS A 374 -18.34 -27.35 -18.65
C HIS A 374 -19.00 -28.42 -17.76
N GLY A 375 -18.22 -29.41 -17.31
CA GLY A 375 -18.59 -30.43 -16.32
C GLY A 375 -19.24 -31.69 -16.90
N HIS A 376 -19.77 -31.60 -18.11
CA HIS A 376 -20.37 -32.69 -18.88
C HIS A 376 -20.05 -32.57 -20.38
N LEU A 377 -18.77 -32.39 -20.71
CA LEU A 377 -18.35 -32.26 -22.11
C LEU A 377 -18.48 -33.63 -22.81
N THR A 378 -19.21 -33.69 -23.92
CA THR A 378 -19.43 -34.90 -24.73
C THR A 378 -19.54 -34.52 -26.21
N PRO A 379 -19.44 -35.49 -27.15
CA PRO A 379 -19.69 -35.22 -28.57
C PRO A 379 -21.09 -34.70 -28.88
N GLU A 380 -22.08 -34.99 -28.03
CA GLU A 380 -23.49 -34.58 -28.20
C GLU A 380 -23.71 -33.10 -27.91
N VAL A 381 -22.92 -32.52 -27.00
CA VAL A 381 -22.97 -31.08 -26.67
C VAL A 381 -22.04 -30.23 -27.57
N CYS A 382 -21.45 -30.83 -28.60
CA CYS A 382 -20.69 -30.14 -29.62
C CYS A 382 -21.58 -29.99 -30.86
N LEU A 383 -22.14 -28.81 -31.09
CA LEU A 383 -23.06 -28.52 -32.18
C LEU A 383 -22.32 -27.96 -33.40
N MET A 384 -22.89 -28.19 -34.58
CA MET A 384 -22.34 -27.75 -35.86
C MET A 384 -23.29 -26.79 -36.54
N ASN A 385 -22.91 -25.52 -36.65
CA ASN A 385 -23.73 -24.51 -37.32
C ASN A 385 -23.75 -24.69 -38.85
N ASN A 386 -24.56 -23.87 -39.54
CA ASN A 386 -24.66 -23.87 -41.01
C ASN A 386 -23.35 -23.61 -41.76
N ARG A 387 -22.35 -23.01 -41.10
CA ARG A 387 -21.02 -22.73 -41.67
C ARG A 387 -19.97 -23.76 -41.22
N TYR A 388 -20.41 -24.88 -40.64
CA TYR A 388 -19.57 -25.91 -40.04
C TYR A 388 -18.58 -25.36 -38.99
N THR A 389 -18.98 -24.32 -38.25
CA THR A 389 -18.27 -23.92 -37.03
C THR A 389 -18.77 -24.78 -35.88
N LEU A 390 -17.84 -25.39 -35.15
CA LEU A 390 -18.15 -26.15 -33.94
C LEU A 390 -18.43 -25.19 -32.78
N ARG A 391 -19.54 -25.43 -32.07
CA ARG A 391 -19.97 -24.69 -30.89
C ARG A 391 -20.25 -25.64 -29.72
N ILE A 392 -19.76 -25.30 -28.54
CA ILE A 392 -20.05 -26.04 -27.31
C ILE A 392 -21.33 -25.47 -26.69
N THR A 393 -22.37 -26.29 -26.56
CA THR A 393 -23.63 -25.94 -25.89
C THR A 393 -23.64 -26.47 -24.44
N GLY A 394 -24.64 -26.09 -23.64
CA GLY A 394 -24.80 -26.62 -22.28
C GLY A 394 -23.87 -26.07 -21.22
N VAL A 395 -23.10 -25.02 -21.54
CA VAL A 395 -22.18 -24.37 -20.61
C VAL A 395 -22.92 -23.89 -19.35
N GLY A 396 -22.44 -24.29 -18.17
CA GLY A 396 -23.03 -23.88 -16.89
C GLY A 396 -24.23 -24.71 -16.41
N THR A 397 -24.76 -25.63 -17.22
CA THR A 397 -25.87 -26.53 -16.82
C THR A 397 -25.50 -27.39 -15.60
N THR A 398 -24.29 -27.95 -15.57
CA THR A 398 -23.77 -28.73 -14.42
C THR A 398 -23.74 -27.89 -13.13
N ARG A 399 -23.39 -26.61 -13.23
CA ARG A 399 -23.37 -25.68 -12.08
C ARG A 399 -24.78 -25.29 -11.65
N LEU A 400 -25.71 -25.13 -12.58
CA LEU A 400 -27.11 -24.89 -12.26
C LEU A 400 -27.74 -26.10 -11.55
N GLN A 401 -27.42 -27.32 -12.00
CA GLN A 401 -27.87 -28.55 -11.35
C GLN A 401 -27.28 -28.74 -9.94
N ASN A 402 -26.01 -28.35 -9.71
CA ASN A 402 -25.31 -28.55 -8.42
C ASN A 402 -24.56 -27.28 -7.95
N PRO A 403 -25.26 -26.20 -7.56
CA PRO A 403 -24.67 -24.89 -7.30
C PRO A 403 -23.76 -24.83 -6.06
N LYS A 404 -23.92 -25.76 -5.11
CA LYS A 404 -23.18 -25.80 -3.84
C LYS A 404 -21.81 -26.51 -3.91
N LYS A 405 -21.46 -27.18 -5.02
CA LYS A 405 -20.17 -27.87 -5.20
C LYS A 405 -19.08 -26.96 -5.78
N SER A 406 -18.81 -25.82 -5.13
CA SER A 406 -17.81 -24.83 -5.61
C SER A 406 -16.36 -25.26 -5.40
N ASN A 407 -16.05 -26.19 -4.50
CA ASN A 407 -14.67 -26.50 -4.11
C ASN A 407 -13.92 -27.43 -5.07
N SER A 408 -14.52 -27.83 -6.20
CA SER A 408 -13.94 -28.81 -7.12
C SER A 408 -13.79 -28.28 -8.56
N HIS A 409 -13.62 -26.96 -8.74
CA HIS A 409 -13.41 -26.38 -10.09
C HIS A 409 -12.29 -27.10 -10.86
N PHE A 410 -11.14 -27.33 -10.21
CA PHE A 410 -10.02 -28.05 -10.81
C PHE A 410 -10.36 -29.49 -11.20
N GLN A 411 -11.19 -30.19 -10.41
CA GLN A 411 -11.62 -31.55 -10.72
C GLN A 411 -12.51 -31.58 -11.97
N TYR A 412 -13.44 -30.64 -12.11
CA TYR A 412 -14.29 -30.55 -13.29
C TYR A 412 -13.52 -30.09 -14.53
N GLN A 413 -12.55 -29.17 -14.39
CA GLN A 413 -11.66 -28.79 -15.48
C GLN A 413 -10.83 -29.98 -15.98
N ASN A 414 -10.26 -30.77 -15.08
CA ASN A 414 -9.53 -31.97 -15.44
C ASN A 414 -10.43 -33.00 -16.12
N LYS A 415 -11.67 -33.14 -15.63
CA LYS A 415 -12.66 -33.99 -16.30
C LYS A 415 -12.93 -33.50 -17.72
N ASP A 416 -13.14 -32.20 -17.93
CA ASP A 416 -13.36 -31.66 -19.27
C ASP A 416 -12.15 -31.90 -20.20
N VAL A 417 -10.91 -31.76 -19.70
CA VAL A 417 -9.70 -32.05 -20.50
C VAL A 417 -9.61 -33.53 -20.86
N HIS A 418 -10.01 -34.42 -19.95
CA HIS A 418 -10.07 -35.85 -20.25
C HIS A 418 -11.11 -36.17 -21.34
N GLU A 419 -12.31 -35.60 -21.23
CA GLU A 419 -13.36 -35.75 -22.25
C GLU A 419 -12.96 -35.11 -23.59
N LEU A 420 -12.24 -33.98 -23.57
CA LEU A 420 -11.65 -33.38 -24.76
C LEU A 420 -10.77 -34.39 -25.49
N GLY A 421 -9.89 -35.10 -24.79
CA GLY A 421 -9.04 -36.14 -25.39
C GLY A 421 -9.85 -37.24 -26.09
N ALA A 422 -10.96 -37.68 -25.50
CA ALA A 422 -11.85 -38.65 -26.11
C ALA A 422 -12.52 -38.11 -27.38
N ILE A 423 -12.98 -36.85 -27.36
CA ILE A 423 -13.58 -36.21 -28.54
C ILE A 423 -12.55 -36.01 -29.65
N LEU A 424 -11.33 -35.57 -29.33
CA LEU A 424 -10.23 -35.42 -30.29
C LEU A 424 -9.85 -36.75 -30.95
N GLN A 425 -9.94 -37.85 -30.20
CA GLN A 425 -9.76 -39.20 -30.74
C GLN A 425 -10.90 -39.58 -31.69
N CYS A 426 -12.16 -39.31 -31.33
CA CYS A 426 -13.32 -39.55 -32.21
C CYS A 426 -13.25 -38.73 -33.50
N ILE A 427 -12.80 -37.47 -33.44
CA ILE A 427 -12.64 -36.61 -34.61
C ILE A 427 -11.71 -37.28 -35.64
N CYS A 428 -10.70 -38.04 -35.23
CA CYS A 428 -9.71 -38.63 -36.14
C CYS A 428 -9.84 -40.16 -36.36
N ALA A 429 -10.90 -40.80 -35.85
CA ALA A 429 -10.98 -42.27 -35.81
C ALA A 429 -10.79 -42.97 -37.16
N ASP A 430 -11.25 -42.36 -38.26
CA ASP A 430 -11.22 -42.94 -39.61
C ASP A 430 -10.10 -42.39 -40.50
N ILE A 431 -9.15 -41.65 -39.94
CA ILE A 431 -8.03 -41.06 -40.69
C ILE A 431 -6.85 -42.03 -40.67
N GLN A 432 -6.34 -42.40 -41.85
CA GLN A 432 -5.24 -43.37 -41.98
C GLN A 432 -3.90 -42.84 -41.47
N GLU A 433 -3.58 -41.58 -41.74
CA GLU A 433 -2.30 -40.96 -41.37
C GLU A 433 -2.53 -39.79 -40.41
N ILE A 434 -2.33 -40.04 -39.12
CA ILE A 434 -2.43 -39.02 -38.07
C ILE A 434 -1.01 -38.65 -37.61
N PRO A 435 -0.64 -37.36 -37.61
CA PRO A 435 0.67 -36.91 -37.11
C PRO A 435 0.91 -37.37 -35.66
N ILE A 436 2.13 -37.87 -35.38
CA ILE A 436 2.54 -38.32 -34.03
C ILE A 436 2.33 -37.22 -32.98
N SER A 437 2.58 -35.97 -33.36
CA SER A 437 2.38 -34.81 -32.51
C SER A 437 0.92 -34.61 -32.08
N TYR A 438 -0.06 -34.99 -32.91
CA TYR A 438 -1.48 -34.94 -32.55
C TYR A 438 -1.85 -36.06 -31.57
N LEU A 439 -1.28 -37.26 -31.77
CA LEU A 439 -1.42 -38.37 -30.82
C LEU A 439 -0.81 -38.05 -29.45
N ASP A 440 0.30 -37.32 -29.40
CA ASP A 440 0.90 -36.82 -28.16
C ASP A 440 -0.07 -35.89 -27.40
N ILE A 441 -0.77 -34.99 -28.11
CA ILE A 441 -1.81 -34.12 -27.51
C ILE A 441 -2.93 -34.96 -26.89
N ILE A 442 -3.44 -35.99 -27.58
CA ILE A 442 -4.48 -36.89 -27.04
C ILE A 442 -3.96 -37.60 -25.79
N SER A 443 -2.74 -38.13 -25.83
CA SER A 443 -2.14 -38.84 -24.70
C SER A 443 -2.00 -37.95 -23.46
N LYS A 444 -1.65 -36.67 -23.66
CA LYS A 444 -1.57 -35.67 -22.58
C LYS A 444 -2.94 -35.37 -21.97
N CYS A 445 -4.01 -35.36 -22.78
CA CYS A 445 -5.38 -35.15 -22.28
C CYS A 445 -5.84 -36.27 -21.34
N HIS A 446 -5.40 -37.51 -21.58
CA HIS A 446 -5.76 -38.68 -20.77
C HIS A 446 -4.82 -38.95 -19.58
N ALA A 447 -3.73 -38.19 -19.41
CA ALA A 447 -2.75 -38.43 -18.35
C ALA A 447 -3.31 -38.09 -16.94
N THR A 448 -3.15 -39.02 -15.99
CA THR A 448 -3.55 -38.85 -14.57
C THR A 448 -2.33 -38.92 -13.62
N PRO A 449 -2.14 -37.98 -12.67
CA PRO A 449 -2.90 -36.75 -12.47
C PRO A 449 -2.62 -35.74 -13.58
N ALA A 450 -3.47 -34.71 -13.72
CA ALA A 450 -3.41 -33.73 -14.80
C ALA A 450 -2.61 -32.42 -14.53
N PRO A 451 -1.51 -32.35 -13.73
CA PRO A 451 -0.76 -31.09 -13.63
C PRO A 451 0.00 -30.75 -14.93
N SER A 452 0.12 -31.72 -15.85
CA SER A 452 0.80 -31.57 -17.14
C SER A 452 -0.07 -30.90 -18.23
N ALA A 453 -1.38 -31.14 -18.25
CA ALA A 453 -2.27 -30.83 -19.37
C ALA A 453 -3.24 -29.68 -19.08
N SER A 454 -2.72 -28.52 -18.66
CA SER A 454 -3.54 -27.30 -18.70
C SER A 454 -4.03 -27.10 -20.14
N ILE A 455 -5.33 -26.82 -20.31
CA ILE A 455 -5.93 -26.52 -21.62
C ILE A 455 -5.15 -25.43 -22.38
N ALA A 456 -4.48 -24.52 -21.66
CA ALA A 456 -3.60 -23.51 -22.23
C ALA A 456 -2.39 -24.11 -22.97
N LYS A 457 -1.77 -25.16 -22.43
CA LYS A 457 -0.65 -25.85 -23.06
C LYS A 457 -1.11 -26.63 -24.29
N ILE A 458 -2.20 -27.40 -24.16
CA ILE A 458 -2.81 -28.13 -25.28
C ILE A 458 -3.12 -27.18 -26.44
N ARG A 459 -3.75 -26.04 -26.13
CA ARG A 459 -4.01 -24.97 -27.10
C ARG A 459 -2.73 -24.47 -27.78
N SER A 460 -1.69 -24.17 -27.01
CA SER A 460 -0.42 -23.68 -27.58
C SER A 460 0.29 -24.71 -28.46
N GLU A 461 0.18 -26.00 -28.15
CA GLU A 461 0.74 -27.08 -28.97
C GLU A 461 -0.07 -27.27 -30.26
N MET A 462 -1.40 -27.18 -30.18
CA MET A 462 -2.29 -27.22 -31.34
C MET A 462 -2.03 -26.04 -32.29
N ASP A 463 -1.96 -24.81 -31.77
CA ASP A 463 -1.71 -23.59 -32.55
C ASP A 463 -0.35 -23.64 -33.29
N ARG A 464 0.66 -24.33 -32.72
CA ARG A 464 1.98 -24.52 -33.36
C ARG A 464 1.95 -25.52 -34.50
N MET A 465 1.05 -26.49 -34.44
CA MET A 465 0.95 -27.57 -35.44
C MET A 465 0.02 -27.17 -36.59
N PHE A 466 -1.10 -26.53 -36.26
CA PHE A 466 -2.10 -26.05 -37.21
C PHE A 466 -2.35 -24.57 -36.93
N PRO A 467 -1.65 -23.67 -37.64
CA PRO A 467 -1.89 -22.24 -37.55
C PRO A 467 -3.36 -21.93 -37.82
N ARG A 468 -3.92 -21.03 -37.01
CA ARG A 468 -5.36 -20.77 -36.92
C ARG A 468 -6.04 -20.58 -38.27
N GLN A 469 -7.10 -21.37 -38.46
CA GLN A 469 -8.12 -21.11 -39.46
C GLN A 469 -9.48 -21.01 -38.77
N ASN A 470 -10.20 -19.91 -39.02
CA ASN A 470 -11.38 -19.55 -38.24
C ASN A 470 -12.58 -20.46 -38.51
N ASN A 471 -12.69 -21.00 -39.74
CA ASN A 471 -13.75 -21.92 -40.12
C ASN A 471 -13.36 -22.69 -41.41
N ILE A 472 -14.15 -23.71 -41.76
CA ILE A 472 -13.92 -24.54 -42.95
C ILE A 472 -14.07 -23.76 -44.24
N VAL A 473 -14.95 -22.77 -44.28
CA VAL A 473 -15.15 -21.94 -45.48
C VAL A 473 -13.87 -21.16 -45.80
N ASP A 474 -13.23 -20.58 -44.79
CA ASP A 474 -11.95 -19.87 -44.92
C ASP A 474 -10.83 -20.84 -45.36
N LEU A 475 -10.82 -22.07 -44.83
CA LEU A 475 -9.89 -23.11 -45.27
C LEU A 475 -10.05 -23.43 -46.75
N LEU A 476 -11.28 -23.69 -47.19
CA LEU A 476 -11.59 -24.00 -48.58
C LEU A 476 -11.30 -22.80 -49.50
N LEU A 477 -11.61 -21.58 -49.07
CA LEU A 477 -11.29 -20.36 -49.81
C LEU A 477 -9.77 -20.16 -49.94
N SER A 478 -8.99 -20.44 -48.89
CA SER A 478 -7.53 -20.35 -48.96
C SER A 478 -6.95 -21.38 -49.93
N ARG A 479 -7.49 -22.60 -49.95
CA ARG A 479 -7.08 -23.66 -50.88
C ARG A 479 -7.44 -23.30 -52.32
N LEU A 480 -8.65 -22.79 -52.55
CA LEU A 480 -9.08 -22.32 -53.87
C LEU A 480 -8.21 -21.16 -54.36
N GLY A 481 -7.88 -20.21 -53.48
CA GLY A 481 -6.99 -19.10 -53.80
C GLY A 481 -5.59 -19.56 -54.19
N LYS A 482 -4.99 -20.49 -53.43
CA LYS A 482 -3.68 -21.06 -53.75
C LYS A 482 -3.70 -21.83 -55.07
N HIS A 483 -4.70 -22.66 -55.29
CA HIS A 483 -4.82 -23.41 -56.54
C HIS A 483 -5.02 -22.50 -57.76
N ALA A 484 -5.80 -21.42 -57.62
CA ALA A 484 -5.97 -20.43 -58.67
C ALA A 484 -4.65 -19.73 -59.01
N GLN A 485 -3.85 -19.39 -58.00
CA GLN A 485 -2.52 -18.80 -58.18
C GLN A 485 -1.54 -19.76 -58.86
N ASP A 486 -1.47 -21.02 -58.41
CA ASP A 486 -0.62 -22.05 -59.02
C ASP A 486 -1.03 -22.31 -60.49
N LEU A 487 -2.34 -22.26 -60.78
CA LEU A 487 -2.85 -22.42 -62.14
C LEU A 487 -2.51 -21.22 -63.01
N GLU A 488 -2.62 -19.99 -62.49
CA GLU A 488 -2.24 -18.76 -63.19
C GLU A 488 -0.75 -18.75 -63.53
N GLU A 489 0.11 -19.17 -62.59
CA GLU A 489 1.55 -19.36 -62.83
C GLU A 489 1.81 -20.42 -63.91
N THR A 490 1.12 -21.56 -63.85
CA THR A 490 1.26 -22.62 -64.85
C THR A 490 0.79 -22.17 -66.24
N VAL A 491 -0.30 -21.41 -66.32
CA VAL A 491 -0.82 -20.85 -67.58
C VAL A 491 0.13 -19.80 -68.14
N HIS A 492 0.70 -18.95 -67.30
CA HIS A 492 1.71 -17.97 -67.70
C HIS A 492 2.93 -18.66 -68.33
N LEU A 493 3.51 -19.64 -67.63
CA LEU A 493 4.67 -20.40 -68.10
C LEU A 493 4.40 -21.10 -69.45
N ARG A 494 3.24 -21.78 -69.58
CA ARG A 494 2.87 -22.44 -70.84
C ARG A 494 2.61 -21.46 -71.97
N SER A 495 2.12 -20.25 -71.66
CA SER A 495 1.90 -19.20 -72.67
C SER A 495 3.23 -18.64 -73.19
N GLU A 496 4.23 -18.48 -72.31
CA GLU A 496 5.60 -18.13 -72.71
C GLU A 496 6.25 -19.23 -73.57
N GLU A 497 6.15 -20.50 -73.16
CA GLU A 497 6.65 -21.63 -73.94
C GLU A 497 6.01 -21.69 -75.34
N LEU A 498 4.69 -21.50 -75.42
CA LEU A 498 3.97 -21.47 -76.69
C LEU A 498 4.44 -20.30 -77.57
N GLY A 499 4.69 -19.12 -76.98
CA GLY A 499 5.22 -17.97 -77.70
C GLY A 499 6.61 -18.23 -78.30
N VAL A 500 7.48 -18.91 -77.56
CA VAL A 500 8.80 -19.32 -78.05
C VAL A 500 8.68 -20.31 -79.21
N GLU A 501 7.82 -21.33 -79.10
CA GLU A 501 7.61 -22.31 -80.17
C GLU A 501 6.96 -21.68 -81.42
N MET A 502 5.99 -20.78 -81.25
CA MET A 502 5.43 -20.02 -82.37
C MET A 502 6.50 -19.19 -83.10
N GLY A 503 7.42 -18.57 -82.36
CA GLY A 503 8.55 -17.85 -82.93
C GLY A 503 9.48 -18.73 -83.78
N LYS A 504 9.75 -19.96 -83.33
CA LYS A 504 10.52 -20.95 -84.11
C LYS A 504 9.79 -21.35 -85.39
N VAL A 505 8.47 -21.56 -85.32
CA VAL A 505 7.64 -21.90 -86.49
C VAL A 505 7.62 -20.75 -87.50
N ASP A 506 7.47 -19.50 -87.07
CA ASP A 506 7.49 -18.34 -87.98
C ASP A 506 8.86 -18.18 -88.67
N LEU A 507 9.94 -18.48 -87.96
CA LEU A 507 11.30 -18.44 -88.52
C LEU A 507 11.50 -19.55 -89.58
N LEU A 508 11.06 -20.77 -89.30
CA LEU A 508 11.03 -21.87 -90.28
C LEU A 508 10.17 -21.55 -91.51
N LEU A 509 9.00 -20.95 -91.31
CA LEU A 509 8.13 -20.52 -92.42
C LEU A 509 8.82 -19.51 -93.33
N ARG A 510 9.57 -18.55 -92.76
CA ARG A 510 10.36 -17.58 -93.53
C ARG A 510 11.48 -18.24 -94.33
N GLU A 511 12.09 -19.31 -93.83
CA GLU A 511 13.13 -20.06 -94.54
C GLU A 511 12.58 -20.91 -95.70
N MET A 512 11.32 -21.36 -95.61
CA MET A 512 10.70 -22.22 -96.63
C MET A 512 9.99 -21.46 -97.77
N LEU A 513 9.77 -20.15 -97.64
CA LEU A 513 9.15 -19.33 -98.67
C LEU A 513 10.24 -18.73 -99.58
N PRO A 514 10.19 -18.92 -100.92
CA PRO A 514 11.14 -18.29 -101.83
C PRO A 514 10.96 -16.76 -101.83
N ALA A 515 12.09 -16.05 -101.91
CA ALA A 515 12.18 -14.59 -101.85
C ALA A 515 11.36 -13.85 -102.91
#